data_AF-D6TG70-F1
#
_entry.id   AF-D6TG70-F1
#
_cell.length_a   1.000
_cell.length_b   1.000
_cell.length_c   1.000
_cell.angle_alpha   90.00
_cell.angle_beta   90.00
_cell.angle_gamma   90.00
#
_symmetry.space_group_name_H-M   'P 1'
#
loop_
_entity.id
_entity.type
_entity.pdbx_description
1 polymer ?
#
loop_
_entity_poly.entity_id
_entity_poly.type
_entity_poly.pdbx_seq_one_letter_code
_entity_poly.pdbx_strand_id
1 'polypeptide(L)'
;MSYLSVLSLCLHIIGPTGIIVLLSRVWIITWHFRDSPPGGFRRYQRALYMKQTAGLALLFLLTMAASYALLHEVWGVLYGLLAFKACTWWVRLALLP
;
A
#
# COMPACT_ATOMS: atom_id res chain seq x y z
N MET A 1 -21.35 23.43 -7.50
CA MET A 1 -20.14 22.58 -7.33
C MET A 1 -20.11 21.59 -8.48
N SER A 2 -19.06 21.61 -9.29
CA SER A 2 -18.85 20.65 -10.39
C SER A 2 -18.48 19.28 -9.82
N TYR A 3 -18.96 18.21 -10.46
CA TYR A 3 -18.73 16.82 -10.03
C TYR A 3 -17.23 16.48 -9.85
N LEU A 4 -16.36 17.09 -10.66
CA LEU A 4 -14.90 16.95 -10.57
C LEU A 4 -14.34 17.45 -9.24
N SER A 5 -14.89 18.54 -8.69
CA SER A 5 -14.43 19.12 -7.42
C SER A 5 -14.77 18.24 -6.23
N VAL A 6 -15.94 17.61 -6.23
CA VAL A 6 -16.35 16.67 -5.18
C VAL A 6 -15.49 15.42 -5.23
N LEU A 7 -15.22 14.90 -6.43
CA LEU A 7 -14.39 13.73 -6.64
C LEU A 7 -12.93 13.97 -6.21
N SER A 8 -12.33 15.12 -6.56
CA SER A 8 -11.00 15.52 -6.13
C SER A 8 -10.91 15.61 -4.60
N LEU A 9 -11.91 16.21 -3.93
CA LEU A 9 -11.95 16.32 -2.47
C LEU A 9 -12.05 14.94 -1.78
N CYS A 10 -12.90 14.05 -2.31
CA CYS A 10 -12.99 12.66 -1.82
C CYS A 10 -11.66 11.91 -1.98
N LEU A 11 -11.00 12.03 -3.14
CA LEU A 11 -9.70 11.41 -3.39
C LEU A 11 -8.61 11.95 -2.45
N HIS A 12 -8.65 13.25 -2.14
CA HIS A 12 -7.72 13.89 -1.22
C HIS A 12 -7.86 13.40 0.22
N ILE A 13 -9.05 12.96 0.61
CA ILE A 13 -9.31 12.39 1.94
C ILE A 13 -8.99 10.89 1.93
N ILE A 14 -9.50 10.13 0.96
CA ILE A 14 -9.36 8.67 0.92
C ILE A 14 -7.89 8.27 0.69
N GLY A 15 -7.16 9.03 -0.13
CA GLY A 15 -5.73 8.82 -0.42
C GLY A 15 -4.86 8.64 0.83
N PRO A 16 -4.69 9.69 1.66
CA PRO A 16 -3.89 9.61 2.89
C PRO A 16 -4.48 8.62 3.89
N THR A 17 -5.80 8.55 4.02
CA THR A 17 -6.44 7.61 4.96
C THR A 17 -6.12 6.16 4.63
N GLY A 18 -6.16 5.78 3.35
CA GLY A 18 -5.80 4.44 2.91
C GLY A 18 -4.32 4.13 3.11
N ILE A 19 -3.42 5.11 2.89
CA ILE A 19 -1.99 4.95 3.19
C ILE A 19 -1.77 4.69 4.69
N ILE A 20 -2.43 5.44 5.57
CA ILE A 20 -2.33 5.26 7.02
C ILE A 20 -2.82 3.87 7.45
N VAL A 21 -3.95 3.42 6.92
CA VAL A 21 -4.49 2.08 7.21
C VAL A 21 -3.51 1.00 6.74
N LEU A 22 -2.93 1.13 5.54
CA LEU A 22 -1.93 0.18 5.05
C LEU A 22 -0.69 0.17 5.94
N LEU A 23 -0.11 1.33 6.26
CA LEU A 23 1.04 1.45 7.16
C LEU A 23 0.78 0.82 8.53
N SER A 24 -0.39 1.09 9.12
CA SER A 24 -0.77 0.52 10.41
C SER A 24 -0.86 -1.00 10.36
N ARG A 25 -1.41 -1.59 9.29
CA ARG A 25 -1.42 -3.04 9.08
C ARG A 25 -0.01 -3.61 9.00
N VAL A 26 0.89 -2.99 8.23
CA VAL A 26 2.28 -3.42 8.13
C VAL A 26 2.97 -3.35 9.49
N TRP A 27 2.75 -2.28 10.24
CA TRP A 27 3.29 -2.11 11.59
C TRP A 27 2.81 -3.22 12.52
N ILE A 28 1.50 -3.50 12.54
CA ILE A 28 0.91 -4.57 13.36
C ILE A 28 1.50 -5.93 12.99
N ILE A 29 1.61 -6.26 11.71
CA ILE A 29 2.20 -7.54 11.28
C ILE A 29 3.68 -7.61 11.69
N THR A 30 4.44 -6.53 11.49
CA THR A 30 5.86 -6.51 11.85
C THR A 30 6.07 -6.64 13.36
N TRP A 31 5.23 -5.97 14.16
CA TRP A 31 5.25 -6.03 15.61
C TRP A 31 4.82 -7.41 16.13
N HIS A 32 3.74 -7.96 15.59
CA HIS A 32 3.19 -9.25 16.02
C HIS A 32 4.17 -10.42 15.77
N PHE A 33 4.95 -10.35 14.69
CA PHE A 33 5.95 -11.37 14.36
C PHE A 33 7.38 -10.98 14.76
N ARG A 34 7.58 -9.93 15.57
CA ARG A 34 8.90 -9.44 15.98
C ARG A 34 9.72 -10.48 16.75
N ASP A 35 9.07 -11.19 17.68
CA ASP A 35 9.72 -12.17 18.56
C ASP A 35 9.59 -13.62 18.06
N SER A 36 9.19 -13.81 16.80
CA SER A 36 9.03 -15.17 16.25
C SER A 36 10.39 -15.75 15.83
N PRO A 37 10.74 -16.98 16.28
CA PRO A 37 12.03 -17.57 16.00
C PRO A 37 12.25 -17.77 14.48
N PRO A 38 13.48 -17.55 13.99
CA PRO A 38 13.82 -17.74 12.58
C PRO A 38 13.75 -19.23 12.24
N GLY A 39 12.73 -19.65 11.48
CA GLY A 39 12.65 -21.01 10.92
C GLY A 39 11.33 -21.76 11.02
N GLY A 40 10.27 -21.17 11.58
CA GLY A 40 8.98 -21.87 11.77
C GLY A 40 7.86 -21.52 10.77
N PHE A 41 6.76 -22.29 10.81
CA PHE A 41 5.49 -22.05 10.10
C PHE A 41 4.97 -20.59 10.24
N ARG A 42 5.27 -19.94 11.38
CA ARG A 42 4.97 -18.51 11.63
C ARG A 42 5.65 -17.56 10.64
N ARG A 43 6.85 -17.90 10.14
CA ARG A 43 7.56 -17.09 9.14
C ARG A 43 6.88 -17.17 7.77
N TYR A 44 6.40 -18.36 7.40
CA TYR A 44 5.58 -18.55 6.21
C TYR A 44 4.27 -17.76 6.30
N GLN A 45 3.58 -17.80 7.45
CA GLN A 45 2.38 -17.00 7.69
C GLN A 45 2.67 -15.49 7.60
N ARG A 46 3.75 -15.00 8.24
CA ARG A 46 4.18 -13.59 8.11
C ARG A 46 4.40 -13.20 6.66
N ALA A 47 5.12 -14.03 5.89
CA ALA A 47 5.38 -13.78 4.48
C ALA A 47 4.09 -13.75 3.65
N LEU A 48 3.13 -14.63 3.94
CA LEU A 48 1.82 -14.66 3.29
C LEU A 48 1.01 -13.38 3.59
N TYR A 49 0.93 -12.98 4.86
CA TYR A 49 0.24 -11.75 5.26
C TYR A 49 0.90 -10.51 4.66
N MET A 50 2.24 -10.45 4.64
CA MET A 50 2.97 -9.35 4.02
C MET A 50 2.72 -9.28 2.50
N LYS A 51 2.68 -10.43 1.81
CA LYS A 51 2.34 -10.50 0.37
C LYS A 51 0.90 -10.03 0.12
N GLN A 52 -0.06 -10.42 0.96
CA GLN A 52 -1.45 -9.98 0.84
C GLN A 52 -1.58 -8.47 1.07
N THR A 53 -0.96 -7.93 2.11
CA THR A 53 -0.97 -6.48 2.36
C THR A 53 -0.24 -5.70 1.27
N ALA A 54 0.82 -6.27 0.69
CA ALA A 54 1.52 -5.67 -0.44
C ALA A 54 0.63 -5.63 -1.70
N GLY A 55 -0.08 -6.72 -1.99
CA GLY A 55 -1.04 -6.78 -3.10
C GLY A 55 -2.17 -5.77 -2.93
N LEU A 56 -2.74 -5.68 -1.73
CA LEU A 56 -3.76 -4.68 -1.39
C LEU A 56 -3.23 -3.24 -1.49
N ALA A 57 -2.02 -2.98 -1.00
CA ALA A 57 -1.38 -1.67 -1.11
C ALA A 57 -1.15 -1.29 -2.58
N LEU A 58 -0.67 -2.23 -3.39
CA LEU A 58 -0.42 -2.01 -4.81
C LEU A 58 -1.73 -1.70 -5.55
N LEU A 59 -2.77 -2.51 -5.35
CA LEU A 59 -4.08 -2.28 -5.94
C LEU A 59 -4.63 -0.90 -5.54
N PHE A 60 -4.57 -0.57 -4.24
CA PHE A 60 -5.01 0.74 -3.75
C PHE A 60 -4.26 1.90 -4.42
N LEU A 61 -2.92 1.85 -4.46
CA LEU A 61 -2.10 2.89 -5.06
C LEU A 61 -2.32 2.98 -6.58
N LEU A 62 -2.54 1.85 -7.27
CA LEU A 62 -2.83 1.81 -8.70
C LEU A 62 -4.21 2.38 -9.00
N THR A 63 -5.23 2.05 -8.20
CA THR A 63 -6.56 2.64 -8.29
C THR A 63 -6.50 4.15 -8.07
N MET A 64 -5.77 4.62 -7.05
CA MET A 64 -5.55 6.05 -6.81
C MET A 64 -4.83 6.73 -7.97
N ALA A 65 -3.76 6.13 -8.49
CA ALA A 65 -3.03 6.66 -9.64
C ALA A 65 -3.94 6.77 -10.88
N ALA A 66 -4.75 5.75 -11.16
CA ALA A 66 -5.71 5.76 -12.26
C ALA A 66 -6.80 6.83 -12.06
N SER A 67 -7.31 7.00 -10.83
CA SER A 67 -8.27 8.06 -10.52
C SER A 67 -7.66 9.44 -10.74
N TYR A 68 -6.49 9.74 -10.18
CA TYR A 68 -5.85 11.05 -10.38
C TYR A 68 -5.36 11.30 -11.80
N ALA A 69 -5.01 10.25 -12.56
CA ALA A 69 -4.70 10.35 -13.98
C ALA A 69 -5.91 10.85 -14.79
N LEU A 70 -7.13 10.42 -14.45
CA LEU A 70 -8.36 10.93 -15.06
C LEU A 70 -8.65 12.39 -14.71
N LEU A 71 -8.22 12.86 -13.53
CA LEU A 71 -8.30 14.28 -13.16
C LEU A 71 -7.14 15.12 -13.74
N HIS A 72 -6.17 14.52 -14.45
CA HIS A 72 -4.94 15.18 -14.90
C HIS A 72 -4.16 15.88 -13.76
N GLU A 73 -4.26 15.38 -12.54
CA GLU A 73 -3.58 15.96 -11.38
C GLU A 73 -2.21 15.30 -11.13
N VAL A 74 -1.24 16.10 -10.68
CA VAL A 74 0.14 15.66 -10.37
C VAL A 74 0.19 14.52 -9.36
N TRP A 75 -0.82 14.46 -8.48
CA TRP A 75 -0.94 13.40 -7.48
C TRP A 75 -0.94 11.99 -8.08
N GLY A 76 -1.47 11.80 -9.30
CA GLY A 76 -1.47 10.49 -9.96
C GLY A 76 -0.08 9.94 -10.23
N VAL A 77 0.87 10.81 -10.57
CA VAL A 77 2.28 10.43 -10.78
C VAL A 77 2.94 10.06 -9.45
N LEU A 78 2.65 10.80 -8.38
CA LEU A 78 3.16 10.50 -7.04
C LEU A 78 2.66 9.13 -6.55
N TYR A 79 1.37 8.85 -6.71
CA TYR A 79 0.78 7.54 -6.37
C TYR A 79 1.37 6.40 -7.22
N GLY A 80 1.66 6.64 -8.50
CA GLY A 80 2.32 5.68 -9.38
C GLY A 80 3.77 5.37 -8.95
N LEU A 81 4.56 6.40 -8.61
CA LEU A 81 5.92 6.21 -8.09
C LEU A 81 5.92 5.50 -6.73
N LEU A 82 4.97 5.83 -5.86
CA LEU A 82 4.76 5.13 -4.60
C LEU A 82 4.39 3.66 -4.82
N ALA A 83 3.52 3.36 -5.79
CA ALA A 83 3.16 1.99 -6.14
C ALA A 83 4.38 1.18 -6.60
N PHE A 84 5.20 1.75 -7.47
CA PHE A 84 6.41 1.10 -7.99
C PHE A 84 7.46 0.87 -6.89
N LYS A 85 7.69 1.88 -6.06
CA LYS A 85 8.63 1.80 -4.94
C LYS A 85 8.16 0.82 -3.88
N ALA A 86 6.87 0.84 -3.54
CA ALA A 86 6.26 -0.13 -2.65
C ALA A 86 6.47 -1.54 -3.20
N CYS A 87 6.11 -1.79 -4.46
CA CYS A 87 6.28 -3.09 -5.11
C CYS A 87 7.73 -3.60 -5.00
N THR A 88 8.71 -2.74 -5.27
CA THR A 88 10.14 -3.07 -5.17
C THR A 88 10.56 -3.41 -3.74
N TRP A 89 10.09 -2.63 -2.77
CA TRP A 89 10.42 -2.83 -1.35
C TRP A 89 9.81 -4.15 -0.82
N TRP A 90 8.58 -4.46 -1.23
CA TRP A 90 7.87 -5.68 -0.88
C TRP A 90 8.48 -6.93 -1.54
N VAL A 91 8.90 -6.84 -2.81
CA VAL A 91 9.63 -7.93 -3.49
C VAL A 91 10.93 -8.24 -2.76
N ARG A 92 11.68 -7.21 -2.34
CA ARG A 92 12.88 -7.40 -1.52
C ARG A 92 12.58 -8.08 -0.19
N LEU A 93 11.54 -7.62 0.54
CA LEU A 93 11.11 -8.21 1.81
C LEU A 93 10.65 -9.66 1.68
N ALA A 94 10.05 -10.04 0.55
CA ALA A 94 9.62 -11.41 0.28
C ALA A 94 10.76 -12.35 -0.15
N LEU A 95 11.85 -11.79 -0.73
CA LEU A 95 13.03 -12.54 -1.17
C LEU A 95 14.13 -12.63 -0.12
N LEU A 96 14.13 -11.75 0.89
CA LEU A 96 15.08 -11.81 2.00
C LEU A 96 14.76 -13.04 2.88
N PRO A 97 15.70 -14.00 3.00
CA PRO A 97 15.47 -15.30 3.59
C PRO A 97 15.22 -15.24 5.07
#